data_AF-A0A7S1SGG9-F1
#
_entry.id   AF-A0A7S1SGG9-F1
#
_cell.length_a   1.000
_cell.length_b   1.000
_cell.length_c   1.000
_cell.angle_alpha   90.00
_cell.angle_beta   90.00
_cell.angle_gamma   90.00
#
_symmetry.space_group_name_H-M   'P 1'
#
loop_
_entity.id
_entity.type
_entity.pdbx_description
1 polymer ?
#
loop_
_entity_poly.entity_id
_entity_poly.type
_entity_poly.pdbx_seq_one_letter_code
_entity_poly.pdbx_strand_id
1 'polypeptide(L)'
;MSDEKNIVAVSAEEPASGGCFGRFCGRQVWSRWSCGKGDVSGFFQLFFDNVATTLTLTFLLGPFGLNLLQSDEIYDGFLPGLGISMVFGNLYYAWMACRLSATEQRNDVTANPYGINTPGAFAYLFGVLAPVGWSLVCPEGMDPDSAECVTWKSKETLAIGVSANFIQAIIAAALGVVAPWIQRVCPVASLTSALGGIGITFLGIGQFVYAYDEPIVGLVPAFLMVIIYFSGLRTGYVPEALVIAGAGTILGWADGVANAGLVEQATSVVGWHTPQFLLVSIFSNVSKLAPYFGT
;
A
#
# COMPACT_ATOMS: atom_id res chain seq x y z
N MET A 1 -7.67 30.07 -6.48
CA MET A 1 -6.22 29.88 -6.23
C MET A 1 -5.88 30.35 -4.81
N SER A 2 -6.68 29.92 -3.81
CA SER A 2 -6.69 30.57 -2.49
C SER A 2 -6.82 29.61 -1.29
N ASP A 3 -6.91 28.29 -1.50
CA ASP A 3 -7.17 27.32 -0.41
C ASP A 3 -6.09 26.22 -0.29
N GLU A 4 -4.87 26.48 -0.74
CA GLU A 4 -3.79 25.46 -0.78
C GLU A 4 -2.71 25.67 0.30
N LYS A 5 -3.01 26.44 1.37
CA LYS A 5 -2.00 26.82 2.38
C LYS A 5 -1.98 26.02 3.68
N ASN A 6 -2.85 25.02 3.87
CA ASN A 6 -2.96 24.34 5.17
C ASN A 6 -2.74 22.83 5.12
N ILE A 7 -1.84 22.33 4.26
CA ILE A 7 -1.19 21.03 4.53
C ILE A 7 -0.01 21.31 5.47
N VAL A 8 -0.31 21.47 6.76
CA VAL A 8 0.73 21.59 7.79
C VAL A 8 1.32 20.19 7.96
N ALA A 9 2.50 19.99 7.36
CA ALA A 9 3.37 18.88 7.70
C ALA A 9 3.67 18.92 9.20
N VAL A 10 3.59 17.74 9.83
CA VAL A 10 3.88 17.52 11.24
C VAL A 10 5.31 17.97 11.56
N SER A 11 5.46 19.22 11.98
CA SER A 11 6.58 19.62 12.84
C SER A 11 6.07 19.47 14.26
N ALA A 12 6.80 18.70 15.08
CA ALA A 12 6.64 18.72 16.52
C ALA A 12 7.00 20.12 17.03
N GLU A 13 6.04 21.03 17.02
CA GLU A 13 6.09 22.23 17.85
C GLU A 13 5.74 21.84 19.29
N GLU A 14 6.54 22.38 20.21
CA GLU A 14 6.39 22.20 21.65
C GLU A 14 4.96 22.54 22.10
N PRO A 15 4.41 21.81 23.08
CA PRO A 15 3.05 22.07 23.53
C PRO A 15 2.99 23.46 24.15
N ALA A 16 2.17 24.32 23.55
CA ALA A 16 1.72 25.55 24.18
C ALA A 16 1.17 25.20 25.57
N SER A 17 1.78 25.83 26.58
CA SER A 17 1.45 25.72 27.99
C SER A 17 -0.03 26.05 28.23
N GLY A 18 -0.83 25.03 28.51
CA GLY A 18 -2.27 25.21 28.67
C GLY A 18 -3.06 23.97 29.06
N GLY A 19 -2.64 23.28 30.13
CA GLY A 19 -3.48 22.49 31.03
C GLY A 19 -4.50 21.48 30.46
N CYS A 20 -4.09 20.22 30.31
CA CYS A 20 -4.86 19.07 30.83
C CYS A 20 -4.01 17.79 30.77
N PHE A 21 -3.08 17.65 31.72
CA PHE A 21 -2.41 16.38 31.97
C PHE A 21 -3.32 15.57 32.91
N GLY A 22 -3.85 14.42 32.47
CA GLY A 22 -4.32 13.39 33.42
C GLY A 22 -5.78 12.95 33.42
N ARG A 23 -6.56 13.10 32.33
CA ARG A 23 -7.78 12.26 32.18
C ARG A 23 -7.75 11.49 30.87
N PHE A 24 -7.92 10.18 30.98
CA PHE A 24 -8.25 9.27 29.89
C PHE A 24 -9.47 9.83 29.13
N CYS A 25 -9.20 10.58 28.06
CA CYS A 25 -10.19 11.31 27.28
C CYS A 25 -10.73 10.46 26.12
N GLY A 26 -11.01 9.16 26.37
CA GLY A 26 -11.49 8.25 25.33
C GLY A 26 -12.86 8.65 24.77
N ARG A 27 -13.69 9.35 25.55
CA ARG A 27 -15.06 9.70 25.16
C ARG A 27 -15.18 10.97 24.30
N GLN A 28 -14.16 11.84 24.33
CA GLN A 28 -14.18 13.14 23.63
C GLN A 28 -13.48 13.08 22.26
N VAL A 29 -12.64 12.06 22.03
CA VAL A 29 -11.94 11.84 20.76
C VAL A 29 -12.92 11.40 19.67
N TRP A 30 -13.76 10.40 19.94
CA TRP A 30 -14.74 9.90 18.98
C TRP A 30 -15.94 10.83 18.76
N SER A 31 -16.24 11.73 19.71
CA SER A 31 -17.35 12.68 19.55
C SER A 31 -17.06 13.78 18.53
N ARG A 32 -15.79 13.96 18.12
CA ARG A 32 -15.38 14.90 17.07
C ARG A 32 -15.19 14.23 15.71
N TRP A 33 -15.48 12.93 15.59
CA TRP A 33 -15.43 12.23 14.32
C TRP A 33 -16.55 12.75 13.42
N SER A 34 -16.18 13.42 12.34
CA SER A 34 -17.09 13.92 11.31
C SER A 34 -16.52 13.55 9.96
N CYS A 35 -17.26 12.76 9.18
CA CYS A 35 -16.86 12.37 7.82
C CYS A 35 -17.34 13.44 6.83
N GLY A 36 -16.39 14.16 6.23
CA GLY A 36 -16.65 15.13 5.18
C GLY A 36 -16.75 14.48 3.79
N LYS A 37 -17.28 15.22 2.82
CA LYS A 37 -17.33 14.76 1.41
C LYS A 37 -15.93 14.48 0.84
N GLY A 38 -14.93 15.24 1.27
CA GLY A 38 -13.53 15.02 0.89
C GLY A 38 -12.96 13.71 1.43
N ASP A 39 -13.35 13.31 2.65
CA ASP A 39 -12.89 12.06 3.26
C ASP A 39 -13.42 10.83 2.52
N VAL A 40 -14.68 10.90 2.05
CA VAL A 40 -15.27 9.83 1.24
C VAL A 40 -14.55 9.71 -0.10
N SER A 41 -14.28 10.82 -0.78
CA SER A 41 -13.52 10.78 -2.05
C SER A 41 -12.10 10.24 -1.83
N GLY A 42 -11.40 10.72 -0.79
CA GLY A 42 -10.07 10.23 -0.43
C GLY A 42 -10.05 8.75 -0.06
N PHE A 43 -11.09 8.24 0.62
CA PHE A 43 -11.21 6.82 0.92
C PHE A 43 -11.30 5.97 -0.35
N PHE A 44 -12.16 6.33 -1.31
CA PHE A 44 -12.28 5.55 -2.54
C PHE A 44 -11.03 5.64 -3.42
N GLN A 45 -10.36 6.79 -3.44
CA GLN A 45 -9.07 6.93 -4.11
C GLN A 45 -8.02 5.97 -3.51
N LEU A 46 -7.89 5.98 -2.18
CA LEU A 46 -6.99 5.09 -1.46
C LEU A 46 -7.36 3.61 -1.64
N PHE A 47 -8.66 3.30 -1.68
CA PHE A 47 -9.15 1.94 -1.88
C PHE A 47 -8.74 1.40 -3.25
N PHE A 48 -9.03 2.13 -4.33
CA PHE A 48 -8.68 1.69 -5.67
C PHE A 48 -7.17 1.63 -5.90
N ASP A 49 -6.41 2.58 -5.34
CA ASP A 49 -4.95 2.57 -5.40
C ASP A 49 -4.34 1.32 -4.71
N ASN A 50 -4.81 1.01 -3.50
CA ASN A 50 -4.37 -0.18 -2.78
C ASN A 50 -4.80 -1.48 -3.48
N VAL A 51 -6.01 -1.54 -4.05
CA VAL A 51 -6.48 -2.71 -4.80
C VAL A 51 -5.61 -2.91 -6.04
N ALA A 52 -5.37 -1.88 -6.84
CA ALA A 52 -4.52 -1.95 -8.02
C ALA A 52 -3.10 -2.40 -7.68
N THR A 53 -2.51 -1.82 -6.63
CA THR A 53 -1.17 -2.20 -6.16
C THR A 53 -1.14 -3.65 -5.66
N THR A 54 -2.15 -4.07 -4.89
CA THR A 54 -2.22 -5.44 -4.36
C THR A 54 -2.36 -6.46 -5.50
N LEU A 55 -3.22 -6.21 -6.49
CA LEU A 55 -3.38 -7.08 -7.66
C LEU A 55 -2.08 -7.17 -8.46
N THR A 56 -1.40 -6.05 -8.66
CA THR A 56 -0.11 -6.01 -9.38
C THR A 56 0.96 -6.82 -8.64
N LEU A 57 1.05 -6.66 -7.32
CA LEU A 57 1.99 -7.43 -6.51
C LEU A 57 1.64 -8.93 -6.51
N THR A 58 0.36 -9.30 -6.36
CA THR A 58 -0.07 -10.70 -6.45
C THR A 58 0.27 -11.32 -7.81
N PHE A 59 0.05 -10.59 -8.92
CA PHE A 59 0.43 -11.04 -10.25
C PHE A 59 1.95 -11.26 -10.37
N LEU A 60 2.75 -10.29 -9.92
CA LEU A 60 4.21 -10.37 -10.01
C LEU A 60 4.82 -11.42 -9.08
N LEU A 61 4.27 -11.62 -7.89
CA LEU A 61 4.74 -12.63 -6.93
C LEU A 61 4.36 -14.04 -7.36
N GLY A 62 3.19 -14.18 -7.99
CA GLY A 62 2.61 -15.45 -8.38
C GLY A 62 3.30 -16.13 -9.56
N PRO A 63 2.78 -17.31 -9.97
CA PRO A 63 3.37 -18.14 -11.00
C PRO A 63 3.34 -17.50 -12.40
N PHE A 64 2.44 -16.53 -12.63
CA PHE A 64 2.32 -15.81 -13.90
C PHE A 64 3.33 -14.66 -14.06
N GLY A 65 3.96 -14.24 -12.97
CA GLY A 65 4.98 -13.19 -12.95
C GLY A 65 6.38 -13.77 -12.75
N LEU A 66 6.94 -13.52 -11.56
CA LEU A 66 8.31 -13.92 -11.19
C LEU A 66 8.38 -15.33 -10.60
N ASN A 67 7.24 -16.00 -10.40
CA ASN A 67 7.11 -17.35 -9.82
C ASN A 67 7.87 -17.51 -8.49
N LEU A 68 7.71 -16.52 -7.61
CA LEU A 68 8.38 -16.48 -6.31
C LEU A 68 7.55 -17.17 -5.23
N LEU A 69 6.22 -17.03 -5.32
CA LEU A 69 5.25 -17.57 -4.37
C LEU A 69 4.19 -18.40 -5.10
N GLN A 70 3.74 -19.50 -4.49
CA GLN A 70 2.56 -20.21 -4.96
C GLN A 70 1.28 -19.53 -4.47
N SER A 71 0.17 -19.86 -5.10
CA SER A 71 -1.14 -19.28 -4.79
C SER A 71 -1.49 -19.38 -3.30
N ASP A 72 -1.25 -20.54 -2.68
CA ASP A 72 -1.59 -20.77 -1.28
C ASP A 72 -0.87 -19.78 -0.34
N GLU A 73 0.43 -19.54 -0.54
CA GLU A 73 1.17 -18.56 0.27
C GLU A 73 0.72 -17.12 0.04
N ILE A 74 0.23 -16.80 -1.15
CA ILE A 74 -0.30 -15.46 -1.47
C ILE A 74 -1.65 -15.26 -0.77
N TYR A 75 -2.57 -16.21 -0.91
CA TYR A 75 -3.94 -16.08 -0.40
C TYR A 75 -4.05 -16.32 1.11
N ASP A 76 -3.25 -17.24 1.69
CA ASP A 76 -3.28 -17.53 3.14
C ASP A 76 -2.26 -16.70 3.96
N GLY A 77 -1.21 -16.20 3.31
CA GLY A 77 -0.13 -15.47 3.98
C GLY A 77 -0.14 -13.98 3.67
N PHE A 78 0.22 -13.63 2.45
CA PHE A 78 0.48 -12.24 2.03
C PHE A 78 -0.77 -11.35 2.09
N LEU A 79 -1.87 -11.77 1.45
CA LEU A 79 -3.10 -10.97 1.35
C LEU A 79 -3.79 -10.73 2.71
N PRO A 80 -3.97 -11.74 3.59
CA PRO A 80 -4.56 -11.51 4.91
C PRO A 80 -3.69 -10.59 5.77
N GLY A 81 -2.36 -10.74 5.70
CA GLY A 81 -1.41 -9.87 6.39
C GLY A 81 -1.52 -8.41 5.94
N LEU A 82 -1.57 -8.17 4.62
CA LEU A 82 -1.80 -6.84 4.05
C LEU A 82 -3.13 -6.25 4.52
N GLY A 83 -4.23 -7.00 4.41
CA GLY A 83 -5.56 -6.52 4.80
C GLY A 83 -5.64 -6.13 6.28
N ILE A 84 -5.10 -6.97 7.17
CA ILE A 84 -5.00 -6.67 8.60
C ILE A 84 -4.19 -5.40 8.84
N SER A 85 -3.02 -5.27 8.20
CA SER A 85 -2.17 -4.08 8.36
C SER A 85 -2.86 -2.79 7.93
N MET A 86 -3.64 -2.83 6.83
CA MET A 86 -4.38 -1.70 6.32
C MET A 86 -5.48 -1.25 7.28
N VAL A 87 -6.23 -2.19 7.84
CA VAL A 87 -7.29 -1.89 8.82
C VAL A 87 -6.69 -1.26 10.08
N PHE A 88 -5.66 -1.88 10.66
CA PHE A 88 -5.01 -1.35 11.86
C PHE A 88 -4.36 0.01 11.61
N GLY A 89 -3.66 0.18 10.48
CA GLY A 89 -3.01 1.45 10.11
C GLY A 89 -3.99 2.60 9.92
N ASN A 90 -5.09 2.38 9.19
CA ASN A 90 -6.11 3.40 8.97
C ASN A 90 -6.87 3.74 10.25
N LEU A 91 -7.17 2.76 11.11
CA LEU A 91 -7.77 3.02 12.42
C LEU A 91 -6.84 3.83 13.32
N TYR A 92 -5.54 3.53 13.28
CA TYR A 92 -4.54 4.27 14.06
C TYR A 92 -4.40 5.72 13.58
N TYR A 93 -4.34 5.97 12.27
CA TYR A 93 -4.33 7.34 11.75
C TYR A 93 -5.62 8.10 12.01
N ALA A 94 -6.78 7.44 11.90
CA ALA A 94 -8.06 8.04 12.27
C ALA A 94 -8.08 8.46 13.75
N TRP A 95 -7.58 7.60 14.64
CA TRP A 95 -7.44 7.92 16.06
C TRP A 95 -6.49 9.10 16.30
N MET A 96 -5.33 9.15 15.63
CA MET A 96 -4.39 10.26 15.76
C MET A 96 -4.98 11.58 15.25
N ALA A 97 -5.72 11.56 14.14
CA ALA A 97 -6.41 12.73 13.62
C ALA A 97 -7.48 13.25 14.60
N CYS A 98 -8.28 12.35 15.17
CA CYS A 98 -9.29 12.72 16.18
C CYS A 98 -8.64 13.29 17.45
N ARG A 99 -7.52 12.71 17.88
CA ARG A 99 -6.75 13.22 19.03
C ARG A 99 -6.21 14.63 18.74
N LEU A 100 -5.64 14.85 17.56
CA LEU A 100 -5.11 16.16 17.16
C LEU A 100 -6.22 17.22 17.05
N SER A 101 -7.36 16.89 16.45
CA SER A 101 -8.55 17.77 16.40
C SER A 101 -9.02 18.17 17.80
N ALA A 102 -9.00 17.24 18.76
CA ALA A 102 -9.37 17.52 20.15
C ALA A 102 -8.35 18.41 20.86
N THR A 103 -7.05 18.27 20.59
CA THR A 103 -5.99 19.10 21.18
C THR A 103 -5.99 20.52 20.60
N GLU A 104 -6.04 20.65 19.28
CA GLU A 104 -6.02 21.95 18.57
C GLU A 104 -7.38 22.66 18.55
N GLN A 105 -8.43 22.00 19.02
CA GLN A 105 -9.83 22.48 18.95
C GLN A 105 -10.30 22.81 17.52
N ARG A 106 -9.68 22.21 16.51
CA ARG A 106 -9.93 22.44 15.09
C ARG A 106 -10.75 21.32 14.44
N ASN A 107 -11.55 21.67 13.43
CA ASN A 107 -12.40 20.72 12.70
C ASN A 107 -11.94 20.49 11.25
N ASP A 108 -10.82 21.09 10.84
CA ASP A 108 -10.19 20.95 9.52
C ASP A 108 -9.01 19.96 9.52
N VAL A 109 -9.03 18.99 10.45
CA VAL A 109 -8.02 17.94 10.55
C VAL A 109 -8.49 16.72 9.78
N THR A 110 -7.68 16.25 8.84
CA THR A 110 -7.92 15.04 8.07
C THR A 110 -6.96 13.94 8.50
N ALA A 111 -7.42 12.69 8.45
CA ALA A 111 -6.56 11.54 8.68
C ALA A 111 -5.67 11.31 7.45
N ASN A 112 -4.38 11.08 7.68
CA ASN A 112 -3.50 10.64 6.60
C ASN A 112 -3.90 9.23 6.18
N PRO A 113 -4.15 8.97 4.89
CA PRO A 113 -4.48 7.63 4.41
C PRO A 113 -3.31 6.66 4.62
N TYR A 114 -3.58 5.45 5.12
CA TYR A 114 -2.60 4.36 5.19
C TYR A 114 -2.81 3.38 4.03
N GLY A 115 -1.76 3.19 3.23
CA GLY A 115 -1.75 2.28 2.10
C GLY A 115 -0.37 1.68 1.85
N ILE A 116 -0.27 0.90 0.77
CA ILE A 116 1.00 0.31 0.36
C ILE A 116 1.89 1.42 -0.19
N ASN A 117 3.13 1.49 0.30
CA ASN A 117 4.15 2.31 -0.33
C ASN A 117 4.60 1.63 -1.62
N THR A 118 3.89 1.86 -2.72
CA THR A 118 4.11 1.21 -4.01
C THR A 118 5.57 1.29 -4.51
N PRO A 119 6.24 2.45 -4.57
CA PRO A 119 7.63 2.48 -5.01
C PRO A 119 8.58 1.73 -4.06
N GLY A 120 8.32 1.78 -2.74
CA GLY A 120 9.05 0.96 -1.77
C GLY A 120 8.78 -0.54 -1.93
N ALA A 121 7.55 -0.92 -2.25
CA ALA A 121 7.14 -2.31 -2.46
C ALA A 121 7.80 -2.89 -3.73
N PHE A 122 7.87 -2.13 -4.82
CA PHE A 122 8.59 -2.54 -6.04
C PHE A 122 10.10 -2.64 -5.81
N ALA A 123 10.70 -1.67 -5.13
CA ALA A 123 12.12 -1.72 -4.76
C ALA A 123 12.42 -2.95 -3.88
N TYR A 124 11.52 -3.26 -2.94
CA TYR A 124 11.64 -4.42 -2.08
C TYR A 124 11.45 -5.75 -2.84
N LEU A 125 10.45 -5.81 -3.73
CA LEU A 125 10.17 -6.96 -4.58
C LEU A 125 11.38 -7.31 -5.44
N PHE A 126 11.89 -6.36 -6.22
CA PHE A 126 12.99 -6.62 -7.15
C PHE A 126 14.37 -6.63 -6.49
N GLY A 127 14.57 -5.86 -5.43
CA GLY A 127 15.87 -5.73 -4.75
C GLY A 127 16.13 -6.79 -3.68
N VAL A 128 15.09 -7.34 -3.05
CA VAL A 128 15.25 -8.31 -1.95
C VAL A 128 14.54 -9.60 -2.26
N LEU A 129 13.24 -9.56 -2.55
CA LEU A 129 12.45 -10.78 -2.60
C LEU A 129 12.75 -11.66 -3.82
N ALA A 130 12.90 -11.05 -5.00
CA ALA A 130 13.27 -11.74 -6.24
C ALA A 130 14.66 -12.43 -6.15
N PRO A 131 15.76 -11.75 -5.76
CA PRO A 131 17.05 -12.42 -5.63
C PRO A 131 17.05 -13.49 -4.55
N VAL A 132 16.32 -13.30 -3.44
CA VAL A 132 16.17 -14.35 -2.42
C VAL A 132 15.48 -15.58 -3.02
N GLY A 133 14.32 -15.40 -3.66
CA GLY A 133 13.55 -16.53 -4.22
C GLY A 133 14.32 -17.32 -5.28
N TRP A 134 15.06 -16.64 -6.16
CA TRP A 134 15.87 -17.30 -7.18
C TRP A 134 17.16 -17.94 -6.65
N SER A 135 17.70 -17.44 -5.53
CA SER A 135 18.94 -17.96 -4.95
C SER A 135 18.71 -19.15 -4.02
N LEU A 136 17.47 -19.41 -3.61
CA LEU A 136 17.15 -20.54 -2.74
C LEU A 136 17.33 -21.88 -3.47
N VAL A 137 18.11 -22.76 -2.86
CA VAL A 137 18.33 -24.15 -3.28
C VAL A 137 17.57 -25.06 -2.32
N CYS A 138 16.93 -26.09 -2.85
CA CYS A 138 16.18 -27.03 -2.03
C CYS A 138 17.10 -27.86 -1.13
N PRO A 139 16.58 -28.34 0.03
CA PRO A 139 17.33 -29.17 0.94
C PRO A 139 17.90 -30.42 0.26
N GLU A 140 19.05 -30.90 0.73
CA GLU A 140 19.67 -32.13 0.23
C GLU A 140 18.70 -33.32 0.30
N GLY A 141 18.53 -34.04 -0.80
CA GLY A 141 17.62 -35.17 -0.93
C GLY A 141 16.26 -34.85 -1.56
N MET A 142 16.01 -33.59 -1.91
CA MET A 142 14.81 -33.17 -2.63
C MET A 142 15.12 -32.85 -4.09
N ASP A 143 14.31 -33.37 -5.02
CA ASP A 143 14.46 -33.12 -6.44
C ASP A 143 14.13 -31.64 -6.76
N PRO A 144 14.99 -30.89 -7.46
CA PRO A 144 14.78 -29.46 -7.74
C PRO A 144 13.47 -29.12 -8.46
N ASP A 145 12.97 -30.05 -9.28
CA ASP A 145 11.73 -29.88 -10.06
C ASP A 145 10.50 -30.49 -9.37
N SER A 146 10.66 -31.06 -8.16
CA SER A 146 9.54 -31.60 -7.41
C SER A 146 8.62 -30.49 -6.89
N ALA A 147 7.32 -30.78 -6.84
CA ALA A 147 6.33 -29.87 -6.27
C ALA A 147 6.66 -29.49 -4.81
N GLU A 148 7.23 -30.43 -4.04
CA GLU A 148 7.66 -30.20 -2.66
C GLU A 148 8.77 -29.15 -2.55
N CYS A 149 9.73 -29.17 -3.47
CA CYS A 149 10.80 -28.18 -3.55
C CYS A 149 10.26 -26.79 -3.85
N VAL A 150 9.34 -26.68 -4.81
CA VAL A 150 8.71 -25.40 -5.16
C VAL A 150 7.91 -24.82 -3.98
N THR A 151 7.10 -25.64 -3.32
CA THR A 151 6.35 -25.21 -2.12
C THR A 151 7.28 -24.79 -0.99
N TRP A 152 8.37 -25.53 -0.75
CA TRP A 152 9.34 -25.17 0.28
C TRP A 152 10.02 -23.82 -0.03
N LYS A 153 10.46 -23.60 -1.27
CA LYS A 153 11.07 -22.33 -1.69
C LYS A 153 10.12 -21.15 -1.54
N SER A 154 8.85 -21.33 -1.92
CA SER A 154 7.79 -20.32 -1.76
C SER A 154 7.65 -19.90 -0.29
N LYS A 155 7.50 -20.87 0.62
CA LYS A 155 7.36 -20.63 2.07
C LYS A 155 8.58 -19.95 2.67
N GLU A 156 9.78 -20.40 2.32
CA GLU A 156 11.02 -19.79 2.81
C GLU A 156 11.20 -18.36 2.26
N THR A 157 10.86 -18.12 0.99
CA THR A 157 10.93 -16.79 0.38
C THR A 157 9.99 -15.82 1.08
N LEU A 158 8.75 -16.24 1.34
CA LEU A 158 7.80 -15.43 2.11
C LEU A 158 8.32 -15.16 3.54
N ALA A 159 8.83 -16.18 4.23
CA ALA A 159 9.33 -16.03 5.59
C ALA A 159 10.55 -15.08 5.68
N ILE A 160 11.50 -15.22 4.77
CA ILE A 160 12.68 -14.36 4.66
C ILE A 160 12.26 -12.93 4.29
N GLY A 161 11.28 -12.78 3.37
CA GLY A 161 10.70 -11.50 3.01
C GLY A 161 10.05 -10.79 4.20
N VAL A 162 9.24 -11.49 4.99
CA VAL A 162 8.64 -10.91 6.20
C VAL A 162 9.72 -10.48 7.19
N SER A 163 10.79 -11.27 7.39
CA SER A 163 11.92 -10.89 8.23
C SER A 163 12.62 -9.62 7.75
N ALA A 164 12.91 -9.51 6.45
CA ALA A 164 13.59 -8.34 5.90
C ALA A 164 12.70 -7.09 5.97
N ASN A 165 11.40 -7.22 5.71
CA ASN A 165 10.46 -6.11 5.86
C ASN A 165 10.37 -5.64 7.33
N PHE A 166 10.42 -6.57 8.29
CA PHE A 166 10.46 -6.22 9.71
C PHE A 166 11.73 -5.45 10.09
N ILE A 167 12.90 -5.86 9.61
CA ILE A 167 14.16 -5.14 9.81
C ILE A 167 14.09 -3.75 9.15
N GLN A 168 13.56 -3.66 7.93
CA GLN A 168 13.36 -2.40 7.23
C GLN A 168 12.45 -1.44 8.04
N ALA A 169 11.41 -1.96 8.68
CA ALA A 169 10.55 -1.17 9.56
C ALA A 169 11.28 -0.66 10.81
N ILE A 170 12.15 -1.47 11.43
CA ILE A 170 12.99 -1.03 12.56
C ILE A 170 13.94 0.09 12.13
N ILE A 171 14.61 -0.08 10.98
CA ILE A 171 15.51 0.93 10.42
C ILE A 171 14.74 2.22 10.14
N ALA A 172 13.57 2.13 9.50
CA ALA A 172 12.73 3.29 9.21
C ALA A 172 12.26 3.99 10.49
N ALA A 173 11.89 3.24 11.54
CA ALA A 173 11.52 3.81 12.83
C ALA A 173 12.69 4.54 13.49
N ALA A 174 13.91 3.98 13.43
CA ALA A 174 15.12 4.63 13.95
C ALA A 174 15.47 5.91 13.17
N LEU A 175 15.40 5.86 11.83
CA LEU A 175 15.62 7.03 10.97
C LEU A 175 14.53 8.10 11.13
N GLY A 176 13.32 7.72 11.57
CA GLY A 176 12.24 8.64 11.89
C GLY A 176 12.60 9.69 12.94
N VAL A 177 13.55 9.40 13.83
CA VAL A 177 14.07 10.37 14.83
C VAL A 177 14.90 11.48 14.16
N VAL A 178 15.60 11.14 13.08
CA VAL A 178 16.46 12.06 12.32
C VAL A 178 15.66 12.80 11.24
N ALA A 179 14.50 12.27 10.84
CA ALA A 179 13.66 12.85 9.78
C ALA A 179 13.30 14.34 9.98
N PRO A 180 12.93 14.83 11.18
CA PRO A 180 12.64 16.25 11.39
C PRO A 180 13.87 17.15 11.18
N TRP A 181 15.06 16.66 11.50
CA TRP A 181 16.30 17.40 11.26
C TRP A 181 16.57 17.51 9.75
N ILE A 182 16.40 16.42 9.00
CA ILE A 182 16.53 16.42 7.54
C ILE A 182 15.54 17.39 6.91
N GLN A 183 14.28 17.41 7.34
CA GLN A 183 13.26 18.33 6.83
C GLN A 183 13.59 19.81 7.09
N ARG A 184 14.37 20.13 8.13
CA ARG A 184 14.82 21.51 8.42
C ARG A 184 16.02 21.92 7.59
N VAL A 185 16.89 20.97 7.21
CA VAL A 185 18.11 21.26 6.45
C VAL A 185 17.87 21.21 4.94
N CYS A 186 17.02 20.29 4.48
CA CYS A 186 16.73 20.12 3.06
C CYS A 186 15.63 21.07 2.59
N PRO A 187 15.80 21.77 1.46
CA PRO A 187 14.74 22.58 0.89
C PRO A 187 13.58 21.70 0.41
N VAL A 188 12.34 22.11 0.67
CA VAL A 188 11.11 21.38 0.29
C VAL A 188 11.07 21.04 -1.21
N ALA A 189 11.63 21.91 -2.05
CA ALA A 189 11.75 21.69 -3.50
C ALA A 189 12.56 20.42 -3.86
N SER A 190 13.57 20.06 -3.06
CA SER A 190 14.40 18.86 -3.29
C SER A 190 13.66 17.58 -2.87
N LEU A 191 12.92 17.63 -1.77
CA LEU A 191 12.14 16.48 -1.30
C LEU A 191 10.98 16.19 -2.25
N THR A 192 10.30 17.23 -2.72
CA THR A 192 9.17 17.11 -3.64
C THR A 192 9.58 16.66 -5.04
N SER A 193 10.76 17.04 -5.54
CA SER A 193 11.25 16.58 -6.83
C SER A 193 11.57 15.08 -6.83
N ALA A 194 12.16 14.57 -5.75
CA ALA A 194 12.41 13.13 -5.59
C ALA A 194 11.10 12.34 -5.54
N LEU A 195 10.12 12.78 -4.74
CA LEU A 195 8.78 12.19 -4.68
C LEU A 195 8.07 12.23 -6.04
N GLY A 196 8.14 13.36 -6.74
CA GLY A 196 7.55 13.52 -8.07
C GLY A 196 8.18 12.59 -9.11
N GLY A 197 9.52 12.47 -9.12
CA GLY A 197 10.23 11.58 -10.03
C GLY A 197 9.87 10.10 -9.82
N ILE A 198 9.82 9.67 -8.55
CA ILE A 198 9.40 8.31 -8.20
C ILE A 198 7.93 8.07 -8.60
N GLY A 199 7.05 9.04 -8.33
CA GLY A 199 5.64 8.97 -8.73
C GLY A 199 5.45 8.85 -10.24
N ILE A 200 6.11 9.71 -11.03
CA ILE A 200 6.01 9.67 -12.50
C ILE A 200 6.55 8.34 -13.04
N THR A 201 7.68 7.86 -12.54
CA THR A 201 8.34 6.66 -13.07
C THR A 201 7.56 5.39 -12.74
N PHE A 202 7.27 5.16 -11.45
CA PHE A 202 6.70 3.90 -10.99
C PHE A 202 5.17 3.88 -10.99
N LEU A 203 4.51 5.01 -10.64
CA LEU A 203 3.05 5.08 -10.57
C LEU A 203 2.43 5.60 -11.86
N GLY A 204 3.11 6.50 -12.56
CA GLY A 204 2.68 7.01 -13.85
C GLY A 204 2.99 6.03 -14.98
N ILE A 205 4.23 6.09 -15.47
CA ILE A 205 4.67 5.36 -16.67
C ILE A 205 4.49 3.85 -16.50
N GLY A 206 4.87 3.28 -15.34
CA GLY A 206 4.73 1.85 -15.09
C GLY A 206 3.29 1.34 -15.25
N GLN A 207 2.31 2.07 -14.72
CA GLN A 207 0.90 1.70 -14.87
C GLN A 207 0.37 1.97 -16.28
N PHE A 208 0.91 3.00 -16.93
CA PHE A 208 0.54 3.35 -18.30
C PHE A 208 0.94 2.27 -19.31
N VAL A 209 2.03 1.53 -19.07
CA VAL A 209 2.41 0.36 -19.90
C VAL A 209 1.32 -0.71 -19.85
N TYR A 210 0.83 -1.07 -18.66
CA TYR A 210 -0.26 -2.05 -18.53
C TYR A 210 -1.57 -1.54 -19.15
N ALA A 211 -1.82 -0.23 -19.12
CA ALA A 211 -2.99 0.37 -19.77
C ALA A 211 -2.94 0.28 -21.31
N TYR A 212 -1.75 0.09 -21.90
CA TYR A 212 -1.59 -0.10 -23.35
C TYR A 212 -1.86 -1.53 -23.81
N ASP A 213 -1.77 -2.53 -22.91
CA ASP A 213 -2.08 -3.92 -23.27
C ASP A 213 -3.55 -4.06 -23.71
N GLU A 214 -4.45 -3.32 -23.04
CA GLU A 214 -5.87 -3.21 -23.41
C GLU A 214 -6.29 -1.74 -23.52
N PRO A 215 -6.08 -1.09 -24.69
CA PRO A 215 -6.12 0.37 -24.80
C PRO A 215 -7.51 0.97 -24.58
N ILE A 216 -8.60 0.27 -24.93
CA ILE A 216 -9.96 0.78 -24.72
C ILE A 216 -10.29 0.80 -23.22
N VAL A 217 -9.97 -0.28 -22.52
CA VAL A 217 -10.28 -0.45 -21.11
C VAL A 217 -9.32 0.33 -20.21
N GLY A 218 -8.06 0.50 -20.62
CA GLY A 218 -7.03 1.21 -19.87
C GLY A 218 -6.97 2.71 -20.14
N LEU A 219 -6.91 3.13 -21.42
CA LEU A 219 -6.69 4.54 -21.75
C LEU A 219 -7.95 5.39 -21.55
N VAL A 220 -9.14 4.86 -21.79
CA VAL A 220 -10.39 5.65 -21.64
C VAL A 220 -10.60 6.09 -20.18
N PRO A 221 -10.49 5.21 -19.16
CA PRO A 221 -10.52 5.63 -17.76
C PRO A 221 -9.36 6.55 -17.38
N ALA A 222 -8.16 6.36 -17.97
CA ALA A 222 -7.03 7.26 -17.74
C ALA A 222 -7.31 8.69 -18.25
N PHE A 223 -7.89 8.83 -19.44
CA PHE A 223 -8.32 10.14 -19.95
C PHE A 223 -9.44 10.74 -19.10
N LEU A 224 -10.41 9.93 -18.68
CA LEU A 224 -11.49 10.36 -17.80
C LEU A 224 -10.95 10.86 -16.46
N MET A 225 -9.95 10.18 -15.91
CA MET A 225 -9.23 10.57 -14.70
C MET A 225 -8.59 11.94 -14.86
N VAL A 226 -7.84 12.17 -15.94
CA VAL A 226 -7.24 13.48 -16.24
C VAL A 226 -8.31 14.56 -16.35
N ILE A 227 -9.42 14.29 -17.05
CA ILE A 227 -10.50 15.27 -17.19
C ILE A 227 -11.10 15.58 -15.83
N ILE A 228 -11.55 14.60 -15.05
CA ILE A 228 -12.26 14.83 -13.79
C ILE A 228 -11.37 15.58 -12.79
N TYR A 229 -10.10 15.18 -12.63
CA TYR A 229 -9.21 15.81 -11.65
C TYR A 229 -8.64 17.16 -12.09
N PHE A 230 -8.32 17.38 -13.38
CA PHE A 230 -7.71 18.63 -13.83
C PHE A 230 -8.70 19.69 -14.35
N SER A 231 -9.95 19.32 -14.67
CA SER A 231 -10.95 20.28 -15.18
C SER A 231 -11.74 21.02 -14.09
N GLY A 232 -11.61 20.61 -12.83
CA GLY A 232 -12.42 21.13 -11.72
C GLY A 232 -13.88 20.67 -11.74
N LEU A 233 -14.22 19.67 -12.57
CA LEU A 233 -15.53 19.02 -12.57
C LEU A 233 -15.74 18.29 -11.24
N ARG A 234 -16.78 18.67 -10.52
CA ARG A 234 -17.20 17.99 -9.28
C ARG A 234 -18.30 17.01 -9.60
N THR A 235 -18.10 15.73 -9.30
CA THR A 235 -19.05 14.63 -9.56
C THR A 235 -20.24 14.59 -8.59
N GLY A 236 -20.56 15.72 -7.95
CA GLY A 236 -21.72 15.88 -7.08
C GLY A 236 -21.63 15.04 -5.80
N TYR A 237 -22.46 14.00 -5.72
CA TYR A 237 -22.55 13.09 -4.56
C TYR A 237 -21.72 11.81 -4.71
N VAL A 238 -21.26 11.49 -5.93
CA VAL A 238 -20.49 10.27 -6.19
C VAL A 238 -19.00 10.62 -6.19
N PRO A 239 -18.17 9.90 -5.42
CA PRO A 239 -16.71 10.02 -5.47
C PRO A 239 -16.16 9.89 -6.89
N GLU A 240 -15.23 10.79 -7.24
CA GLU A 240 -14.59 10.87 -8.56
C GLU A 240 -13.97 9.51 -8.96
N ALA A 241 -13.29 8.86 -8.02
CA ALA A 241 -12.67 7.55 -8.22
C ALA A 241 -13.68 6.45 -8.59
N LEU A 242 -14.90 6.49 -8.04
CA LEU A 242 -15.95 5.51 -8.39
C LEU A 242 -16.47 5.71 -9.81
N VAL A 243 -16.57 6.96 -10.28
CA VAL A 243 -16.98 7.25 -11.66
C VAL A 243 -15.95 6.69 -12.63
N ILE A 244 -14.66 6.89 -12.34
CA ILE A 244 -13.55 6.40 -13.17
C ILE A 244 -13.51 4.86 -13.19
N ALA A 245 -13.53 4.23 -12.01
CA ALA A 245 -13.51 2.78 -11.89
C ALA A 245 -14.76 2.13 -12.52
N GLY A 246 -15.93 2.75 -12.34
CA GLY A 246 -17.18 2.29 -12.95
C GLY A 246 -17.13 2.34 -14.47
N ALA A 247 -16.63 3.43 -15.05
CA ALA A 247 -16.45 3.55 -16.49
C ALA A 247 -15.50 2.47 -17.04
N GLY A 248 -14.35 2.26 -16.39
CA GLY A 248 -13.41 1.19 -16.78
C GLY A 248 -14.01 -0.20 -16.67
N THR A 249 -14.76 -0.47 -15.61
CA THR A 249 -15.46 -1.76 -15.42
C THR A 249 -16.47 -1.99 -16.54
N ILE A 250 -17.35 -1.01 -16.82
CA ILE A 250 -18.36 -1.12 -17.88
C ILE A 250 -17.71 -1.38 -19.24
N LEU A 251 -16.63 -0.67 -19.56
CA LEU A 251 -15.88 -0.87 -20.80
C LEU A 251 -15.25 -2.27 -20.86
N GLY A 252 -14.65 -2.75 -19.76
CA GLY A 252 -14.08 -4.10 -19.70
C GLY A 252 -15.10 -5.22 -19.93
N TRP A 253 -16.34 -5.03 -19.46
CA TRP A 253 -17.44 -5.97 -19.75
C TRP A 253 -17.97 -5.83 -21.19
N ALA A 254 -18.02 -4.62 -21.72
CA ALA A 254 -18.50 -4.37 -23.09
C ALA A 254 -17.52 -4.87 -24.16
N ASP A 255 -16.22 -4.76 -23.91
CA ASP A 255 -15.15 -5.21 -24.81
C ASP A 255 -14.93 -6.74 -24.73
N GLY A 256 -15.48 -7.39 -23.69
CA GLY A 256 -15.36 -8.83 -23.48
C GLY A 256 -14.05 -9.27 -22.82
N VAL A 257 -13.26 -8.33 -22.28
CA VAL A 257 -12.10 -8.62 -21.42
C VAL A 257 -12.58 -9.23 -20.10
N ALA A 258 -13.67 -8.71 -19.53
CA ALA A 258 -14.34 -9.31 -18.40
C ALA A 258 -15.42 -10.29 -18.87
N ASN A 259 -15.26 -11.58 -18.52
CA ASN A 259 -16.18 -12.65 -18.88
C ASN A 259 -16.76 -13.35 -17.66
N ALA A 260 -18.00 -13.85 -17.78
CA ALA A 260 -18.67 -14.59 -16.71
C ALA A 260 -17.84 -15.83 -16.25
N GLY A 261 -17.15 -16.50 -17.17
CA GLY A 261 -16.28 -17.64 -16.83
C GLY A 261 -15.04 -17.24 -16.02
N LEU A 262 -14.48 -16.04 -16.25
CA LEU A 262 -13.37 -15.51 -15.44
C LEU A 262 -13.86 -15.14 -14.03
N VAL A 263 -15.07 -14.60 -13.92
CA VAL A 263 -15.69 -14.31 -12.62
C VAL A 263 -15.95 -15.59 -11.84
N GLU A 264 -16.40 -16.66 -12.50
CA GLU A 264 -16.61 -17.96 -11.87
C GLU A 264 -15.28 -18.55 -11.35
N GLN A 265 -14.22 -18.49 -12.15
CA GLN A 265 -12.87 -18.88 -11.71
C GLN A 265 -12.37 -18.02 -10.54
N ALA A 266 -12.54 -16.70 -10.60
CA ALA A 266 -12.14 -15.82 -9.51
C ALA A 266 -12.94 -16.08 -8.23
N THR A 267 -14.22 -16.42 -8.34
CA THR A 267 -15.10 -16.73 -7.20
C THR A 267 -14.68 -18.04 -6.51
N SER A 268 -14.07 -18.98 -7.24
CA SER A 268 -13.55 -20.23 -6.64
C SER A 268 -12.44 -20.00 -5.60
N VAL A 269 -11.73 -18.88 -5.72
CA VAL A 269 -10.66 -18.48 -4.80
C VAL A 269 -11.20 -17.61 -3.66
N VAL A 270 -12.46 -17.18 -3.72
CA VAL A 270 -13.10 -16.43 -2.64
C VAL A 270 -13.42 -17.39 -1.51
N GLY A 271 -12.49 -17.52 -0.57
CA GLY A 271 -12.62 -18.36 0.61
C GLY A 271 -12.28 -17.61 1.90
N TRP A 272 -12.55 -18.26 3.04
CA TRP A 272 -11.98 -17.83 4.30
C TRP A 272 -10.53 -18.31 4.38
N HIS A 273 -9.60 -17.39 4.22
CA HIS A 273 -8.17 -17.64 4.33
C HIS A 273 -7.69 -17.22 5.72
N THR A 274 -7.13 -18.13 6.50
CA THR A 274 -6.68 -17.83 7.86
C THR A 274 -5.30 -17.18 7.82
N PRO A 275 -5.10 -16.02 8.49
CA PRO A 275 -3.80 -15.38 8.53
C PRO A 275 -2.78 -16.27 9.24
N GLN A 276 -1.69 -16.58 8.54
CA GLN A 276 -0.58 -17.34 9.14
C GLN A 276 0.30 -16.41 9.98
N PHE A 277 0.53 -16.78 11.25
CA PHE A 277 1.43 -16.04 12.14
C PHE A 277 2.88 -16.57 12.01
N LEU A 278 3.71 -15.86 11.25
CA LEU A 278 5.14 -16.22 11.06
C LEU A 278 6.07 -15.62 12.13
N LEU A 279 5.56 -15.22 13.29
CA LEU A 279 6.27 -14.39 14.28
C LEU A 279 7.58 -15.02 14.79
N VAL A 280 7.61 -16.35 14.95
CA VAL A 280 8.83 -17.09 15.35
C VAL A 280 9.84 -17.18 14.21
N SER A 281 9.35 -17.39 12.98
CA SER A 281 10.16 -17.49 11.77
C SER A 281 10.86 -16.17 11.41
N ILE A 282 10.33 -15.03 11.90
CA ILE A 282 10.94 -13.71 11.70
C ILE A 282 12.37 -13.69 12.21
N PHE A 283 12.58 -14.11 13.46
CA PHE A 283 13.87 -14.02 14.13
C PHE A 283 14.86 -15.10 13.71
N SER A 284 14.37 -16.30 13.33
CA SER A 284 15.24 -17.39 12.88
C SER A 284 15.86 -17.12 11.51
N ASN A 285 15.16 -16.38 10.64
CA ASN A 285 15.60 -16.12 9.26
C ASN A 285 16.45 -14.85 9.12
N VAL A 286 16.64 -14.07 10.19
CA VAL A 286 17.49 -12.86 10.16
C VAL A 286 18.93 -13.17 9.75
N SER A 287 19.47 -14.32 10.18
CA SER A 287 20.83 -14.74 9.83
C SER A 287 20.98 -15.05 8.33
N LYS A 288 19.91 -15.55 7.68
CA LYS A 288 19.89 -15.84 6.24
C LYS A 288 19.83 -14.60 5.37
N LEU A 289 19.53 -13.43 5.95
CA LEU A 289 19.47 -12.14 5.24
C LEU A 289 20.81 -11.43 5.11
N ALA A 290 21.82 -11.80 5.91
CA ALA A 290 23.15 -11.20 5.89
C ALA A 290 23.79 -11.06 4.49
N PRO A 291 23.71 -12.07 3.58
CA PRO A 291 24.31 -11.93 2.25
C PRO A 291 23.55 -11.00 1.29
N TYR A 292 22.30 -10.62 1.62
CA TYR A 292 21.46 -9.76 0.77
C TYR A 292 21.49 -8.28 1.23
N PHE A 293 22.00 -7.99 2.44
CA PHE A 293 22.24 -6.63 2.89
C PHE A 293 23.63 -6.15 2.45
N GLY A 294 23.77 -5.66 1.21
CA GLY A 294 25.02 -5.05 0.74
C GLY A 294 25.42 -5.28 -0.72
N THR A 295 24.54 -5.86 -1.54
CA THR A 295 24.65 -5.88 -3.01
C THR A 295 23.81 -4.77 -3.62
#